data_AF-A0A2E6IM79-F1
#
_entry.id   AF-A0A2E6IM79-F1
#
_cell.length_a   1.000
_cell.length_b   1.000
_cell.length_c   1.000
_cell.angle_alpha   90.00
_cell.angle_beta   90.00
_cell.angle_gamma   90.00
#
_symmetry.space_group_name_H-M   'P 1'
#
loop_
_entity.id
_entity.type
_entity.pdbx_description
1 polymer ?
#
loop_
_entity_poly.entity_id
_entity_poly.type
_entity_poly.pdbx_seq_one_letter_code
_entity_poly.pdbx_strand_id
1 'polypeptide(L)'
;MIIYNQTSNVHSSVQSKWCKWMQYTYLPSLKEKGLFSKVVFSKIVDKSDKFDDNYCTQYYFKSNALLKTYLEDYDSGFNKRQEIFFGCKVLTFTTKLRVINQY
;
A
#
# COMPACT_ATOMS: atom_id res chain seq x y z
N MET A 1 10.70 -3.55 14.96
CA MET A 1 10.14 -2.92 13.74
C MET A 1 8.84 -3.62 13.35
N ILE A 2 7.89 -2.89 12.78
CA ILE A 2 6.58 -3.41 12.36
C ILE A 2 6.42 -3.14 10.87
N ILE A 3 5.87 -4.09 10.14
CA ILE A 3 5.49 -3.90 8.74
C ILE A 3 3.96 -3.85 8.68
N TYR A 4 3.43 -2.77 8.13
CA TYR A 4 2.05 -2.72 7.67
C TYR A 4 2.04 -3.13 6.20
N ASN A 5 1.47 -4.29 5.93
CA ASN A 5 1.39 -4.87 4.60
C ASN A 5 0.02 -4.57 4.03
N GLN A 6 -0.04 -3.96 2.85
CA GLN A 6 -1.27 -3.72 2.12
C GLN A 6 -1.20 -4.44 0.78
N THR A 7 -2.05 -5.43 0.60
CA THR A 7 -2.20 -6.11 -0.68
C THR A 7 -3.36 -5.48 -1.43
N SER A 8 -3.15 -5.17 -2.70
CA SER A 8 -4.13 -4.54 -3.59
C SER A 8 -4.36 -5.47 -4.78
N ASN A 9 -5.58 -5.97 -4.93
CA ASN A 9 -6.05 -6.61 -6.14
C ASN A 9 -6.57 -5.53 -7.09
N VAL A 10 -6.01 -5.45 -8.29
CA VAL A 10 -6.19 -4.34 -9.22
C VAL A 10 -6.67 -4.87 -10.55
N HIS A 11 -7.84 -4.40 -10.97
CA HIS A 11 -8.40 -4.78 -12.25
C HIS A 11 -7.55 -4.25 -13.41
N SER A 12 -7.29 -5.11 -14.39
CA SER A 12 -6.50 -4.84 -15.61
C SER A 12 -6.83 -3.51 -16.28
N SER A 13 -8.13 -3.20 -16.41
CA SER A 13 -8.62 -1.92 -16.97
C SER A 13 -8.08 -0.64 -16.33
N VAL A 14 -7.65 -0.67 -15.05
CA VAL A 14 -7.10 0.49 -14.34
C VAL A 14 -5.66 0.31 -13.89
N GLN A 15 -5.10 -0.89 -14.04
CA GLN A 15 -3.77 -1.28 -13.57
C GLN A 15 -2.68 -0.25 -13.91
N SER A 16 -2.51 0.07 -15.20
CA SER A 16 -1.45 0.99 -15.65
C SER A 16 -1.56 2.38 -14.99
N LYS A 17 -2.79 2.91 -14.90
CA LYS A 17 -3.06 4.21 -14.27
C LYS A 17 -2.84 4.15 -12.76
N TRP A 18 -3.31 3.09 -12.11
CA TRP A 18 -3.15 2.90 -10.67
C TRP A 18 -1.68 2.74 -10.27
N CYS A 19 -0.91 1.93 -11.00
CA CYS A 19 0.52 1.75 -10.75
C CYS A 19 1.30 3.07 -10.89
N LYS A 20 0.97 3.90 -11.88
CA LYS A 20 1.58 5.24 -12.03
C LYS A 20 1.20 6.15 -10.87
N TRP A 21 -0.07 6.18 -10.50
CA TRP A 21 -0.55 6.99 -9.38
C TRP A 21 0.10 6.59 -8.05
N MET A 22 0.24 5.28 -7.78
CA MET A 22 0.97 4.78 -6.61
C MET A 22 2.41 5.30 -6.57
N GLN A 23 3.15 5.14 -7.68
CA GLN A 23 4.58 5.47 -7.75
C GLN A 23 4.87 6.96 -7.76
N TYR A 24 4.05 7.77 -8.44
CA TYR A 24 4.36 9.18 -8.69
C TYR A 24 3.53 10.16 -7.88
N THR A 25 2.48 9.71 -7.19
CA THR A 25 1.60 10.60 -6.43
C THR A 25 1.46 10.13 -4.99
N TYR A 26 0.93 8.92 -4.79
CA TYR A 26 0.55 8.48 -3.44
C TYR A 26 1.76 8.15 -2.56
N LEU A 27 2.66 7.26 -2.98
CA LEU A 27 3.82 6.89 -2.17
C LEU A 27 4.78 8.05 -1.90
N PRO A 28 5.07 8.95 -2.87
CA PRO A 28 5.84 10.17 -2.61
C PRO A 28 5.18 11.07 -1.56
N SER A 29 3.85 11.30 -1.64
CA SER A 29 3.13 12.15 -0.68
C SER A 29 3.22 11.63 0.77
N LEU A 30 3.32 10.31 0.94
CA LEU A 30 3.49 9.71 2.26
C LEU A 30 4.95 9.77 2.73
N LYS A 31 5.91 9.65 1.81
CA LYS A 31 7.35 9.74 2.12
C LYS A 31 7.71 11.10 2.71
N GLU A 32 7.12 12.19 2.19
CA GLU A 32 7.32 13.55 2.70
C GLU A 32 6.91 13.72 4.17
N LYS A 33 6.01 12.85 4.68
CA LYS A 33 5.55 12.90 6.07
C LYS A 33 6.52 12.24 7.06
N GLY A 34 7.48 11.45 6.59
CA GLY A 34 8.52 10.85 7.43
C GLY A 34 8.04 9.83 8.46
N LEU A 35 6.83 9.26 8.29
CA LEU A 35 6.21 8.36 9.28
C LEU A 35 6.81 6.95 9.32
N PHE A 36 7.40 6.50 8.21
CA PHE A 36 8.00 5.18 8.06
C PHE A 36 9.45 5.29 7.59
N SER A 37 10.26 4.30 7.94
CA SER A 37 11.68 4.26 7.57
C SER A 37 11.92 3.73 6.16
N LYS A 38 10.98 2.94 5.63
CA LYS A 38 11.09 2.30 4.32
C LYS A 38 9.70 1.98 3.78
N VAL A 39 9.56 2.07 2.46
CA VAL A 39 8.41 1.54 1.72
C VAL A 39 8.90 0.64 0.61
N VAL A 40 8.25 -0.51 0.44
CA VAL A 40 8.49 -1.41 -0.69
C VAL A 40 7.18 -1.59 -1.42
N PHE A 41 7.17 -1.28 -2.72
CA PHE A 41 6.06 -1.54 -3.61
C PHE A 41 6.46 -2.66 -4.57
N SER A 42 5.73 -3.76 -4.56
CA SER A 42 6.03 -4.97 -5.31
C SER A 42 4.79 -5.52 -6.00
N LYS A 43 5.00 -6.30 -7.06
CA LYS A 43 3.96 -7.08 -7.74
C LYS A 43 4.08 -8.54 -7.32
N ILE A 44 2.95 -9.20 -7.07
CA ILE A 44 2.92 -10.65 -6.86
C ILE A 44 3.03 -11.32 -8.23
N VAL A 45 4.08 -12.13 -8.42
CA VAL A 45 4.37 -12.77 -9.71
C VAL A 45 3.54 -14.05 -9.91
N ASP A 46 3.32 -14.82 -8.84
CA ASP A 46 2.65 -16.13 -8.92
C ASP A 46 1.12 -16.06 -8.92
N LYS A 47 0.54 -14.88 -8.72
CA LYS A 47 -0.92 -14.64 -8.68
C LYS A 47 -1.33 -13.55 -9.67
N SER A 48 -1.13 -13.81 -10.96
CA SER A 48 -1.78 -13.06 -12.02
C SER A 48 -3.02 -13.81 -12.49
N ASP A 49 -4.20 -13.28 -12.16
CA ASP A 49 -5.42 -13.71 -12.84
C ASP A 49 -5.49 -13.02 -14.20
N LYS A 50 -6.19 -13.62 -15.17
CA LYS A 50 -6.31 -13.01 -16.52
C LYS A 50 -6.88 -11.59 -16.48
N PHE A 51 -7.65 -11.27 -15.45
CA PHE A 51 -8.38 -10.01 -15.34
C PHE A 51 -7.84 -9.06 -14.26
N ASP A 52 -7.11 -9.58 -13.27
CA ASP A 52 -6.64 -8.82 -12.11
C ASP A 52 -5.18 -9.14 -11.78
N ASP A 53 -4.44 -8.10 -11.40
CA ASP A 53 -3.07 -8.21 -10.89
C ASP A 53 -3.04 -7.90 -9.40
N ASN A 54 -2.20 -8.63 -8.65
CA ASN A 54 -2.03 -8.40 -7.22
C ASN A 54 -0.72 -7.67 -6.93
N TYR A 55 -0.81 -6.59 -6.17
CA TYR A 55 0.32 -5.77 -5.73
C TYR A 55 0.42 -5.77 -4.22
N CYS A 56 1.62 -5.57 -3.71
CA CYS A 56 1.91 -5.50 -2.30
C CYS A 56 2.67 -4.22 -1.99
N THR A 57 2.19 -3.47 -0.99
CA THR A 57 2.88 -2.30 -0.45
C THR A 57 3.21 -2.55 1.00
N GLN A 58 4.48 -2.47 1.35
CA GLN A 58 4.97 -2.72 2.71
C GLN A 58 5.54 -1.44 3.30
N TYR A 59 4.95 -0.98 4.39
CA TYR A 59 5.38 0.21 5.13
C TYR A 59 6.08 -0.22 6.42
N TYR A 60 7.31 0.24 6.62
CA TYR A 60 8.16 -0.16 7.74
C TYR A 60 8.14 0.92 8.83
N PHE A 61 7.56 0.59 9.97
CA PHE A 61 7.45 1.48 11.12
C PHE A 61 8.42 1.10 12.24
N LYS A 62 9.12 2.11 12.77
CA LYS A 62 10.05 1.92 13.90
C LYS A 62 9.33 1.63 15.23
N SER A 63 8.10 2.13 15.41
CA SER A 63 7.33 1.96 16.64
C SER A 63 5.82 1.75 16.36
N ASN A 64 5.10 1.18 17.35
CA ASN A 64 3.64 1.06 17.29
C ASN A 64 2.95 2.44 17.26
N ALA A 65 3.55 3.46 17.90
CA ALA A 65 2.99 4.81 17.93
C ALA A 65 2.92 5.42 16.52
N LEU A 66 4.01 5.30 15.74
CA LEU A 66 4.03 5.79 14.35
C LEU A 66 3.02 5.07 13.46
N LEU A 67 2.87 3.75 13.64
CA LEU A 67 1.84 2.99 12.94
C LEU A 67 0.44 3.47 13.32
N LYS A 68 0.18 3.74 14.60
CA LYS A 68 -1.11 4.23 15.07
C LYS A 68 -1.44 5.57 14.41
N THR A 69 -0.49 6.52 14.41
CA THR A 69 -0.62 7.81 13.70
C THR A 69 -0.93 7.60 12.22
N TYR A 70 -0.22 6.67 11.56
CA TYR A 70 -0.51 6.36 10.16
C TYR A 70 -1.95 5.85 9.93
N LEU A 71 -2.42 4.94 10.78
CA LEU A 71 -3.77 4.38 10.65
C LEU A 71 -4.87 5.42 10.91
N GLU A 72 -4.69 6.28 11.90
CA GLU A 72 -5.64 7.33 12.26
C GLU A 72 -5.71 8.43 11.19
N ASP A 73 -4.56 8.89 10.72
CA ASP A 73 -4.47 10.06 9.84
C ASP A 73 -4.60 9.72 8.34
N TYR A 74 -4.26 8.49 7.91
CA TYR A 74 -4.03 8.20 6.48
C TYR A 74 -4.81 7.02 5.92
N ASP A 75 -5.05 5.96 6.68
CA ASP A 75 -5.75 4.76 6.16
C ASP A 75 -7.18 5.10 5.73
N SER A 76 -7.84 6.00 6.48
CA SER A 76 -9.17 6.53 6.15
C SER A 76 -9.17 7.41 4.89
N GLY A 77 -8.14 8.22 4.68
CA GLY A 77 -8.01 9.10 3.51
C GLY A 77 -7.55 8.39 2.25
N PHE A 78 -6.77 7.31 2.37
CA PHE A 78 -6.31 6.50 1.26
C PHE A 78 -7.46 5.80 0.55
N ASN A 79 -8.31 5.10 1.31
CA ASN A 79 -9.43 4.34 0.75
C ASN A 79 -10.39 5.27 -0.02
N LYS A 80 -10.71 6.45 0.55
CA LYS A 80 -11.53 7.45 -0.14
C LYS A 80 -10.92 7.96 -1.44
N ARG A 81 -9.62 8.30 -1.45
CA ARG A 81 -8.94 8.76 -2.68
C ARG A 81 -8.91 7.66 -3.74
N GLN A 82 -8.60 6.42 -3.34
CA GLN A 82 -8.57 5.30 -4.25
C GLN A 82 -9.95 5.01 -4.84
N GLU A 83 -11.01 5.05 -4.01
CA GLU A 83 -12.40 4.92 -4.46
C GLU A 83 -12.81 6.03 -5.42
N ILE A 84 -12.42 7.29 -5.16
CA ILE A 84 -12.70 8.42 -6.07
C ILE A 84 -12.01 8.22 -7.43
N PHE A 85 -10.76 7.78 -7.46
CA PHE A 85 -9.99 7.68 -8.71
C PHE A 85 -10.23 6.38 -9.50
N PHE A 86 -10.57 5.28 -8.80
CA PHE A 86 -10.59 3.94 -9.37
C PHE A 86 -11.87 3.14 -9.04
N GLY A 87 -12.76 3.66 -8.20
CA GLY A 87 -14.01 3.00 -7.79
C GLY A 87 -13.76 1.64 -7.14
N CYS A 88 -14.65 0.69 -7.40
CA CYS A 88 -14.56 -0.69 -6.90
C CYS A 88 -13.53 -1.57 -7.65
N LYS A 89 -12.71 -0.99 -8.54
CA LYS A 89 -11.75 -1.75 -9.36
C LYS A 89 -10.43 -2.06 -8.68
N VAL A 90 -10.26 -1.57 -7.45
CA VAL A 90 -9.10 -1.87 -6.61
C VAL A 90 -9.60 -2.29 -5.24
N LEU A 91 -9.36 -3.56 -4.90
CA LEU A 91 -9.71 -4.11 -3.60
C LEU A 91 -8.45 -4.26 -2.77
N THR A 92 -8.48 -3.73 -1.55
CA THR A 92 -7.31 -3.73 -0.66
C THR A 92 -7.60 -4.47 0.63
N PHE A 93 -6.64 -5.26 1.07
CA PHE A 93 -6.65 -5.86 2.40
C PHE A 93 -5.29 -5.69 3.06
N THR A 94 -5.29 -5.61 4.38
CA THR A 94 -4.10 -5.27 5.15
C THR A 94 -3.76 -6.35 6.15
N THR A 95 -2.47 -6.47 6.44
CA THR A 95 -1.91 -7.43 7.39
C THR A 95 -0.80 -6.75 8.18
N LYS A 96 -0.76 -7.00 9.49
CA LYS A 96 0.28 -6.46 10.37
C LYS A 96 1.31 -7.55 10.65
N LEU A 97 2.55 -7.27 10.31
CA LEU A 97 3.67 -8.20 10.50
C LEU A 97 4.66 -7.60 11.50
N ARG A 98 5.22 -8.45 12.36
CA ARG A 98 6.33 -8.08 13.24
C ARG A 98 7.62 -8.64 12.67
N VAL A 99 8.61 -7.78 12.49
CA VAL A 99 9.93 -8.23 12.06
C VAL A 99 10.62 -8.92 13.21
N ILE A 100 10.97 -10.19 13.01
CA ILE A 100 11.72 -11.01 13.98
C ILE A 100 13.22 -10.80 13.80
N ASN A 101 13.71 -10.80 12.55
CA ASN A 101 15.11 -10.50 12.23
C ASN A 101 15.25 -9.87 10.84
N GLN A 102 16.34 -9.15 10.59
CA GLN A 102 16.71 -8.59 9.30
C GLN A 102 18.25 -8.59 9.22
N TYR A 103 18.79 -9.26 8.20
CA TYR A 103 20.24 -9.31 7.92
C TYR A 103 20.68 -8.17 7.02
#